data_AF-A0A846TBR7-F1
#
_entry.id   AF-A0A846TBR7-F1
#
_cell.length_a   1.000
_cell.length_b   1.000
_cell.length_c   1.000
_cell.angle_alpha   90.00
_cell.angle_beta   90.00
_cell.angle_gamma   90.00
#
_symmetry.space_group_name_H-M   'P 1'
#
loop_
_entity.id
_entity.type
_entity.pdbx_description
1 polymer ?
#
loop_
_entity_poly.entity_id
_entity_poly.type
_entity_poly.pdbx_seq_one_letter_code
_entity_poly.pdbx_strand_id
1 'polypeptide(L)'
;MNKKWLPYALVLISVLLIYTLDTFNSRVPEQEKEASTSIPKAVITIDGQEVLYKSGAFSWVEKGIGPVVDQDEPPILFHDLLPVNVKPFSKLKITLPEKAGIETVSVYRSRGDLELGPLPLETIFDDTYTFNNVAGLSTVIIEAGRQDQVYHYTFPIILEEVISYQSQLAEEKGYLAVLELYLPDAQQQNWALEQVNNKYVHKAHSMQVNNVEEARQQFPDLTIEALPYYAIFNHERLLYEANNREDFFKLLKVAAP
;
A
#
# COMPACT_ATOMS: atom_id res chain seq x y z
N MET A 1 84.36 1.74 17.79
CA MET A 1 83.09 2.51 17.82
C MET A 1 82.09 1.79 18.71
N ASN A 2 81.55 2.51 19.71
CA ASN A 2 80.91 1.95 20.90
C ASN A 2 79.54 1.29 20.64
N LYS A 3 79.42 0.00 20.93
CA LYS A 3 78.18 -0.82 20.91
C LYS A 3 77.04 -0.32 21.84
N LYS A 4 77.26 0.75 22.61
CA LYS A 4 76.27 1.31 23.56
C LYS A 4 75.17 2.15 22.90
N TRP A 5 75.30 2.50 21.62
CA TRP A 5 74.32 3.31 20.89
C TRP A 5 73.30 2.49 20.07
N LEU A 6 73.54 1.19 19.91
CA LEU A 6 72.66 0.28 19.18
C LEU A 6 71.22 0.21 19.75
N PRO A 7 71.00 0.12 21.08
CA PRO A 7 69.63 0.05 21.62
C PRO A 7 68.89 1.38 21.45
N TYR A 8 69.59 2.51 21.55
CA TYR A 8 68.99 3.84 21.35
C TYR A 8 68.57 4.07 19.90
N ALA A 9 69.37 3.62 18.93
CA ALA A 9 69.01 3.68 17.52
C ALA A 9 67.77 2.82 17.20
N LEU A 10 67.66 1.65 17.84
CA LEU A 10 66.53 0.74 17.68
C LEU A 10 65.23 1.35 18.23
N VAL A 11 65.28 1.96 19.41
CA VAL A 11 64.12 2.68 19.98
C VAL A 11 63.68 3.85 19.08
N LEU A 12 64.63 4.60 18.54
CA LEU A 12 64.34 5.73 17.66
C LEU A 12 63.68 5.29 16.36
N ILE A 13 64.14 4.18 15.76
CA ILE A 13 63.52 3.56 14.59
C ILE A 13 62.10 3.08 14.91
N SER A 14 61.89 2.45 16.07
CA SER A 14 60.56 1.97 16.49
C SER A 14 59.57 3.13 16.68
N VAL A 15 59.99 4.23 17.31
CA VAL A 15 59.15 5.42 17.49
C VAL A 15 58.82 6.05 16.13
N LEU A 16 59.79 6.10 15.22
CA LEU A 16 59.58 6.61 13.87
C LEU A 16 58.61 5.71 13.08
N LEU A 17 58.72 4.39 13.23
CA LEU A 17 57.82 3.41 12.62
C LEU A 17 56.39 3.55 13.13
N ILE A 18 56.21 3.67 14.46
CA ILE A 18 54.91 3.90 15.08
C ILE A 18 54.33 5.24 14.60
N TYR A 19 55.12 6.31 14.58
CA TYR A 19 54.68 7.61 14.08
C TYR A 19 54.30 7.56 12.60
N THR A 20 55.06 6.86 11.76
CA THR A 20 54.71 6.67 10.34
C THR A 20 53.48 5.80 10.15
N LEU A 21 53.29 4.75 10.95
CA LEU A 21 52.09 3.90 10.91
C LEU A 21 50.86 4.65 11.41
N ASP A 22 51.00 5.46 12.45
CA ASP A 22 49.92 6.27 13.02
C ASP A 22 49.52 7.39 12.05
N THR A 23 50.49 8.07 11.43
CA THR A 23 50.23 9.02 10.35
C THR A 23 49.75 8.36 9.05
N PHE A 24 50.09 7.10 8.79
CA PHE A 24 49.50 6.37 7.66
C PHE A 24 48.05 5.97 7.97
N ASN A 25 47.74 5.46 9.16
CA ASN A 25 46.38 5.11 9.57
C ASN A 25 45.46 6.33 9.69
N SER A 26 45.97 7.48 10.11
CA SER A 26 45.22 8.74 10.13
C SER A 26 45.21 9.48 8.78
N ARG A 27 45.92 8.97 7.77
CA ARG A 27 45.90 9.44 6.37
C ARG A 27 45.40 8.44 5.36
N VAL A 28 45.07 7.21 5.76
CA VAL A 28 44.03 6.46 5.07
C VAL A 28 42.84 7.39 5.25
N PRO A 29 42.40 8.10 4.19
CA PRO A 29 41.12 8.77 4.30
C PRO A 29 40.22 7.65 4.80
N GLU A 30 39.41 7.88 5.84
CA GLU A 30 38.12 7.21 5.86
C GLU A 30 37.70 7.28 4.41
N GLN A 31 37.66 6.13 3.72
CA GLN A 31 36.93 6.06 2.48
C GLN A 31 35.61 6.61 2.96
N GLU A 32 35.36 7.87 2.62
CA GLU A 32 34.05 8.45 2.60
C GLU A 32 33.27 7.30 2.03
N LYS A 33 32.45 6.66 2.87
CA LYS A 33 31.39 5.81 2.38
C LYS A 33 30.67 6.80 1.51
N GLU A 34 31.05 6.86 0.23
CA GLU A 34 30.33 7.60 -0.78
C GLU A 34 28.92 7.13 -0.49
N ALA A 35 28.10 8.03 0.03
CA ALA A 35 26.69 7.78 0.16
C ALA A 35 26.32 7.49 -1.28
N SER A 36 26.22 6.20 -1.63
CA SER A 36 25.98 5.84 -3.01
C SER A 36 24.65 6.51 -3.28
N THR A 37 24.68 7.59 -4.06
CA THR A 37 23.51 8.34 -4.49
C THR A 37 22.63 7.47 -5.39
N SER A 38 23.10 6.26 -5.72
CA SER A 38 22.31 5.20 -6.29
C SER A 38 21.16 4.81 -5.37
N ILE A 39 19.95 4.95 -5.91
CA ILE A 39 18.72 4.46 -5.31
C ILE A 39 18.88 2.97 -5.00
N PRO A 40 18.59 2.52 -3.76
CA PRO A 40 18.69 1.12 -3.38
C PRO A 40 17.83 0.24 -4.30
N LYS A 41 18.38 -0.89 -4.75
CA LYS A 41 17.58 -1.84 -5.53
C LYS A 41 16.63 -2.60 -4.60
N ALA A 42 15.33 -2.43 -4.79
CA ALA A 42 14.30 -3.16 -4.08
C ALA A 42 13.93 -4.45 -4.81
N VAL A 43 13.48 -5.46 -4.07
CA VAL A 43 12.73 -6.59 -4.62
C VAL A 43 11.28 -6.41 -4.21
N ILE A 44 10.42 -6.15 -5.19
CA ILE A 44 8.99 -5.94 -4.98
C ILE A 44 8.26 -7.16 -5.52
N THR A 45 7.42 -7.77 -4.68
CA THR A 45 6.63 -8.94 -5.06
C THR A 45 5.16 -8.77 -4.76
N ILE A 46 4.31 -9.28 -5.65
CA ILE A 46 2.87 -9.43 -5.43
C ILE A 46 2.56 -10.93 -5.44
N ASP A 47 2.04 -11.45 -4.34
CA ASP A 47 1.79 -12.90 -4.14
C ASP A 47 3.02 -13.77 -4.48
N GLY A 48 4.22 -13.24 -4.22
CA GLY A 48 5.51 -13.92 -4.49
C GLY A 48 6.03 -13.78 -5.92
N GLN A 49 5.32 -13.11 -6.83
CA GLN A 49 5.81 -12.80 -8.17
C GLN A 49 6.51 -11.44 -8.21
N GLU A 50 7.72 -11.39 -8.74
CA GLU A 50 8.50 -10.15 -8.85
C GLU A 50 7.87 -9.19 -9.87
N VAL A 51 7.79 -7.91 -9.48
CA VAL A 51 7.19 -6.85 -10.29
C VAL A 51 8.29 -5.91 -10.79
N LEU A 52 8.22 -5.59 -12.09
CA LEU A 52 9.05 -4.55 -12.67
C LEU A 52 8.56 -3.16 -12.21
N TYR A 53 9.50 -2.32 -11.81
CA TYR A 53 9.22 -0.98 -11.29
C TYR A 53 10.19 0.05 -11.88
N LYS A 54 9.83 1.32 -11.78
CA LYS A 54 10.74 2.46 -11.97
C LYS A 54 11.11 3.05 -10.61
N SER A 55 12.33 3.55 -10.48
CA SER A 55 12.79 4.21 -9.26
C SER A 55 13.38 5.57 -9.56
N GLY A 56 13.12 6.55 -8.69
CA GLY A 56 13.55 7.93 -8.86
C GLY A 56 13.36 8.74 -7.57
N ALA A 57 13.88 9.97 -7.56
CA ALA A 57 13.47 10.98 -6.59
C ALA A 57 12.25 11.73 -7.14
N PHE A 58 11.19 11.86 -6.32
CA PHE A 58 9.96 12.56 -6.69
C PHE A 58 9.56 13.54 -5.59
N SER A 59 8.95 14.65 -5.99
CA SER A 59 8.34 15.61 -5.07
C SER A 59 6.83 15.63 -5.29
N TRP A 60 6.07 15.50 -4.21
CA TRP A 60 4.62 15.74 -4.24
C TRP A 60 4.35 17.23 -4.40
N VAL A 61 3.34 17.60 -5.18
CA VAL A 61 2.79 18.95 -5.08
C VAL A 61 2.15 19.09 -3.70
N GLU A 62 2.39 20.22 -3.03
CA GLU A 62 1.89 20.60 -1.69
C GLU A 62 0.35 20.52 -1.50
N LYS A 63 -0.40 20.00 -2.47
CA LYS A 63 -1.86 19.87 -2.45
C LYS A 63 -2.37 18.49 -2.83
N GLY A 64 -1.57 17.43 -2.69
CA GLY A 64 -2.04 16.06 -2.92
C GLY A 64 -2.42 15.78 -4.37
N ILE A 65 -1.87 16.54 -5.33
CA ILE A 65 -2.06 16.34 -6.76
C ILE A 65 -0.72 15.85 -7.29
N GLY A 66 -0.49 14.54 -7.19
CA GLY A 66 0.52 13.82 -7.95
C GLY A 66 1.98 14.23 -7.80
N PRO A 67 2.89 13.47 -8.42
CA PRO A 67 4.29 13.85 -8.56
C PRO A 67 4.43 14.99 -9.58
N VAL A 68 5.08 16.09 -9.18
CA VAL A 68 5.71 17.02 -10.12
C VAL A 68 7.14 16.56 -10.31
N VAL A 69 7.43 16.08 -11.51
CA VAL A 69 8.80 16.03 -12.02
C VAL A 69 9.00 17.38 -12.68
N ASP A 70 9.98 18.14 -12.19
CA ASP A 70 10.36 19.45 -12.70
C ASP A 70 10.99 19.31 -14.10
N GLN A 71 10.18 19.05 -15.13
CA GLN A 71 10.50 19.10 -16.56
C GLN A 71 9.21 19.45 -17.33
N ASP A 72 9.33 20.23 -18.40
CA ASP A 72 8.27 20.85 -19.22
C ASP A 72 7.24 19.89 -19.90
N GLU A 73 7.17 18.62 -19.49
CA GLU A 73 6.17 17.65 -19.92
C GLU A 73 5.76 16.79 -18.71
N PRO A 74 4.45 16.48 -18.51
CA PRO A 74 4.03 15.57 -17.45
C PRO A 74 4.82 14.27 -17.65
N PRO A 75 5.54 13.80 -16.62
CA PRO A 75 6.53 12.79 -16.84
C PRO A 75 5.80 11.52 -17.28
N ILE A 76 6.17 11.08 -18.49
CA ILE A 76 5.82 9.84 -19.17
C ILE A 76 6.35 8.66 -18.32
N LEU A 77 5.94 8.54 -17.04
CA LEU A 77 6.55 7.64 -16.06
C LEU A 77 6.13 6.17 -16.22
N PHE A 78 5.12 5.91 -17.05
CA PHE A 78 4.45 4.61 -17.08
C PHE A 78 4.28 4.02 -18.48
N HIS A 79 4.56 4.76 -19.55
CA HIS A 79 4.23 4.29 -20.91
C HIS A 79 4.97 3.00 -21.31
N ASP A 80 6.12 2.73 -20.69
CA ASP A 80 6.93 1.53 -20.97
C ASP A 80 6.63 0.36 -20.02
N LEU A 81 5.87 0.56 -18.94
CA LEU A 81 5.53 -0.50 -18.00
C LEU A 81 4.12 -1.01 -18.27
N LEU A 82 4.02 -2.30 -18.59
CA LEU A 82 2.73 -2.96 -18.65
C LEU A 82 2.16 -3.08 -17.22
N PRO A 83 0.88 -2.74 -17.00
CA PRO A 83 0.23 -2.94 -15.72
C PRO A 83 0.26 -4.41 -15.28
N VAL A 84 0.55 -4.63 -14.00
CA VAL A 84 0.45 -5.96 -13.39
C VAL A 84 -1.00 -6.25 -13.04
N ASN A 85 -1.51 -7.40 -13.46
CA ASN A 85 -2.85 -7.85 -13.04
C ASN A 85 -2.78 -8.36 -11.60
N VAL A 86 -3.64 -7.81 -10.74
CA VAL A 86 -3.63 -8.06 -9.31
C VAL A 86 -5.01 -8.52 -8.87
N LYS A 87 -5.07 -9.59 -8.09
CA LYS A 87 -6.32 -10.07 -7.52
C LYS A 87 -6.71 -9.25 -6.28
N PRO A 88 -7.99 -9.22 -5.90
CA PRO A 88 -8.41 -8.64 -4.64
C PRO A 88 -7.67 -9.31 -3.47
N PHE A 89 -7.27 -8.52 -2.46
CA PHE A 89 -6.53 -9.00 -1.28
C PHE A 89 -5.17 -9.65 -1.54
N SER A 90 -4.62 -9.50 -2.75
CA SER A 90 -3.22 -9.88 -3.01
C SER A 90 -2.28 -9.17 -2.04
N LYS A 91 -1.16 -9.82 -1.74
CA LYS A 91 -0.15 -9.34 -0.79
C LYS A 91 1.04 -8.74 -1.53
N LEU A 92 1.32 -7.48 -1.24
CA LEU A 92 2.52 -6.78 -1.67
C LEU A 92 3.60 -6.90 -0.58
N LYS A 93 4.78 -7.37 -0.97
CA LYS A 93 5.97 -7.40 -0.11
C LYS A 93 7.11 -6.64 -0.77
N ILE A 94 7.78 -5.82 0.04
CA ILE A 94 8.89 -4.97 -0.39
C ILE A 94 10.12 -5.38 0.43
N THR A 95 11.18 -5.80 -0.25
CA THR A 95 12.44 -6.18 0.39
C THR A 95 13.54 -5.21 -0.05
N LEU A 96 14.08 -4.46 0.90
CA LEU A 96 15.18 -3.52 0.70
C LEU A 96 16.47 -4.09 1.30
N PRO A 97 17.65 -3.83 0.71
CA PRO A 97 18.89 -4.36 1.23
C PRO A 97 19.24 -3.71 2.57
N GLU A 98 19.58 -4.51 3.59
CA GLU A 98 19.89 -4.01 4.96
C GLU A 98 20.96 -2.91 4.97
N LYS A 99 21.95 -2.99 4.07
CA LYS A 99 23.01 -2.00 3.92
C LYS A 99 22.53 -0.63 3.41
N ALA A 100 21.30 -0.52 2.92
CA ALA A 100 20.73 0.73 2.45
C ALA A 100 20.35 1.68 3.58
N GLY A 101 20.24 1.20 4.83
CA GLY A 101 19.90 2.04 5.98
C GLY A 101 18.54 2.74 5.84
N ILE A 102 17.57 2.08 5.21
CA ILE A 102 16.20 2.58 5.10
C ILE A 102 15.54 2.50 6.48
N GLU A 103 14.96 3.61 6.92
CA GLU A 103 14.33 3.75 8.23
C GLU A 103 12.81 3.65 8.15
N THR A 104 12.22 4.08 7.02
CA THR A 104 10.76 4.11 6.83
C THR A 104 10.38 3.60 5.46
N VAL A 105 9.25 2.88 5.38
CA VAL A 105 8.61 2.47 4.11
C VAL A 105 7.13 2.77 4.18
N SER A 106 6.65 3.59 3.24
CA SER A 106 5.24 3.92 3.07
C SER A 106 4.78 3.50 1.69
N VAL A 107 3.54 3.02 1.57
CA VAL A 107 2.98 2.58 0.28
C VAL A 107 1.63 3.23 0.06
N TYR A 108 1.49 3.79 -1.13
CA TYR A 108 0.32 4.53 -1.56
C TYR A 108 -0.20 4.02 -2.89
N ARG A 109 -1.48 4.29 -3.13
CA ARG A 109 -2.13 4.06 -4.41
C ARG A 109 -2.76 5.34 -4.93
N SER A 110 -2.51 5.66 -6.19
CA SER A 110 -3.20 6.74 -6.92
C SER A 110 -4.19 6.13 -7.93
N ARG A 111 -5.40 6.70 -8.00
CA ARG A 111 -6.50 6.28 -8.90
C ARG A 111 -6.87 7.42 -9.82
N GLY A 112 -7.06 7.14 -11.12
CA GLY A 112 -7.26 8.18 -12.13
C GLY A 112 -6.02 9.06 -12.23
N ASP A 113 -6.05 10.07 -13.10
CA ASP A 113 -4.98 11.07 -13.20
C ASP A 113 -4.53 11.47 -11.79
N LEU A 114 -3.22 11.62 -11.58
CA LEU A 114 -2.52 11.67 -10.28
C LEU A 114 -3.05 12.73 -9.26
N GLU A 115 -4.13 13.44 -9.58
CA GLU A 115 -4.90 14.41 -8.79
C GLU A 115 -5.48 13.87 -7.47
N LEU A 116 -5.76 12.56 -7.38
CA LEU A 116 -6.09 11.94 -6.10
C LEU A 116 -4.79 11.54 -5.41
N GLY A 117 -4.44 12.32 -4.39
CA GLY A 117 -3.27 12.14 -3.55
C GLY A 117 -3.16 10.74 -2.92
N PRO A 118 -2.05 10.49 -2.21
CA PRO A 118 -1.72 9.16 -1.73
C PRO A 118 -2.81 8.56 -0.84
N LEU A 119 -3.53 7.54 -1.33
CA LEU A 119 -4.35 6.69 -0.48
C LEU A 119 -3.44 5.60 0.12
N PRO A 120 -3.27 5.51 1.44
CA PRO A 120 -2.46 4.46 2.04
C PRO A 120 -3.02 3.09 1.65
N LEU A 121 -2.16 2.13 1.33
CA LEU A 121 -2.56 0.73 1.29
C LEU A 121 -2.87 0.26 2.72
N GLU A 122 -4.04 -0.36 2.92
CA GLU A 122 -4.50 -0.74 4.26
C GLU A 122 -3.74 -1.95 4.79
N THR A 123 -3.42 -1.88 6.09
CA THR A 123 -2.77 -2.88 6.95
C THR A 123 -1.31 -3.23 6.66
N ILE A 124 -0.44 -2.90 7.61
CA ILE A 124 0.94 -3.39 7.75
C ILE A 124 0.91 -4.52 8.79
N PHE A 125 1.13 -5.75 8.35
CA PHE A 125 1.46 -6.88 9.24
C PHE A 125 2.70 -7.55 8.66
N ASP A 126 3.78 -7.69 9.45
CA ASP A 126 5.05 -8.30 9.03
C ASP A 126 5.58 -7.78 7.67
N ASP A 127 5.71 -6.47 7.53
CA ASP A 127 6.22 -5.79 6.31
C ASP A 127 5.49 -6.18 5.00
N THR A 128 4.23 -6.60 5.14
CA THR A 128 3.36 -6.99 4.03
C THR A 128 2.15 -6.06 3.97
N TYR A 129 1.89 -5.52 2.79
CA TYR A 129 0.75 -4.65 2.48
C TYR A 129 -0.32 -5.46 1.75
N THR A 130 -1.60 -5.23 2.03
CA THR A 130 -2.70 -5.97 1.37
C THR A 130 -3.47 -5.03 0.44
N PHE A 131 -3.67 -5.46 -0.82
CA PHE A 131 -4.51 -4.70 -1.76
C PHE A 131 -5.98 -4.75 -1.34
N ASN A 132 -6.68 -3.62 -1.44
CA ASN A 132 -8.11 -3.58 -1.15
C ASN A 132 -8.95 -4.10 -2.33
N ASN A 133 -10.27 -4.08 -2.16
CA ASN A 133 -11.22 -4.71 -3.07
C ASN A 133 -11.70 -3.87 -4.25
N VAL A 134 -11.07 -2.73 -4.51
CA VAL A 134 -11.60 -1.82 -5.52
C VAL A 134 -10.85 -1.99 -6.82
N ALA A 135 -11.58 -2.49 -7.81
CA ALA A 135 -11.08 -2.75 -9.14
C ALA A 135 -10.66 -1.47 -9.88
N GLY A 136 -9.87 -1.67 -10.93
CA GLY A 136 -9.46 -0.63 -11.87
C GLY A 136 -7.96 -0.41 -11.96
N LEU A 137 -7.59 0.48 -12.87
CA LEU A 137 -6.19 0.90 -13.06
C LEU A 137 -5.75 1.78 -11.91
N SER A 138 -4.55 1.54 -11.40
CA SER A 138 -3.93 2.37 -10.36
C SER A 138 -2.42 2.32 -10.45
N THR A 139 -1.76 3.31 -9.85
CA THR A 139 -0.31 3.32 -9.69
C THR A 139 0.03 3.06 -8.22
N VAL A 140 0.90 2.09 -7.96
CA VAL A 140 1.51 1.89 -6.65
C VAL A 140 2.72 2.79 -6.53
N ILE A 141 2.82 3.52 -5.42
CA ILE A 141 3.93 4.42 -5.10
C ILE A 141 4.47 3.98 -3.75
N ILE A 142 5.73 3.57 -3.72
CA ILE A 142 6.45 3.19 -2.50
C ILE A 142 7.43 4.30 -2.19
N GLU A 143 7.41 4.81 -0.97
CA GLU A 143 8.37 5.76 -0.43
C GLU A 143 9.27 5.06 0.57
N ALA A 144 10.59 5.13 0.38
CA ALA A 144 11.58 4.61 1.30
C ALA A 144 12.46 5.77 1.80
N GLY A 145 12.41 6.05 3.10
CA GLY A 145 13.17 7.12 3.74
C GLY A 145 14.52 6.65 4.31
N ARG A 146 15.56 7.44 4.11
CA ARG A 146 16.89 7.30 4.71
C ARG A 146 17.41 8.67 5.11
N GLN A 147 17.49 8.97 6.40
CA GLN A 147 17.90 10.29 6.90
C GLN A 147 17.10 11.41 6.17
N ASP A 148 17.78 12.33 5.49
CA ASP A 148 17.17 13.44 4.74
C ASP A 148 16.84 13.09 3.27
N GLN A 149 16.91 11.81 2.89
CA GLN A 149 16.64 11.34 1.53
C GLN A 149 15.39 10.46 1.47
N VAL A 150 14.56 10.67 0.45
CA VAL A 150 13.41 9.82 0.13
C VAL A 150 13.62 9.26 -1.27
N TYR A 151 13.50 7.94 -1.39
CA TYR A 151 13.51 7.23 -2.66
C TYR A 151 12.12 6.72 -2.97
N HIS A 152 11.71 6.79 -4.24
CA HIS A 152 10.43 6.25 -4.65
C HIS A 152 10.59 5.08 -5.61
N TYR A 153 9.64 4.15 -5.53
CA TYR A 153 9.48 3.05 -6.46
C TYR A 153 8.03 3.04 -6.94
N THR A 154 7.83 2.95 -8.25
CA THR A 154 6.50 3.04 -8.85
C THR A 154 6.27 1.98 -9.91
N PHE A 155 5.04 1.48 -9.97
CA PHE A 155 4.59 0.55 -11.01
C PHE A 155 3.06 0.60 -11.18
N PRO A 156 2.54 0.42 -12.40
CA PRO A 156 1.11 0.34 -12.64
C PRO A 156 0.54 -1.04 -12.30
N ILE A 157 -0.69 -1.07 -11.79
CA ILE A 157 -1.47 -2.27 -11.54
C ILE A 157 -2.86 -2.15 -12.15
N ILE A 158 -3.45 -3.27 -12.54
CA ILE A 158 -4.88 -3.40 -12.80
C ILE A 158 -5.42 -4.37 -11.75
N LEU A 159 -6.23 -3.84 -10.82
CA LEU A 159 -6.92 -4.70 -9.86
C LEU A 159 -8.17 -5.27 -10.53
N GLU A 160 -8.25 -6.59 -10.60
CA GLU A 160 -9.31 -7.30 -11.29
C GLU A 160 -10.67 -7.07 -10.60
N GLU A 161 -11.70 -6.84 -11.40
CA GLU A 161 -13.09 -6.96 -10.95
C GLU A 161 -13.53 -8.41 -11.13
N VAL A 162 -13.57 -9.17 -10.03
CA VAL A 162 -13.99 -10.57 -10.06
C VAL A 162 -15.51 -10.69 -9.89
N ILE A 163 -16.09 -9.77 -9.10
CA ILE A 163 -17.53 -9.68 -8.80
C ILE A 163 -17.94 -8.21 -8.65
N SER A 164 -19.18 -7.87 -9.02
CA SER A 164 -19.66 -6.48 -9.05
C SER A 164 -19.77 -5.82 -7.67
N TYR A 165 -20.01 -6.62 -6.63
CA TYR A 165 -20.12 -6.14 -5.25
C TYR A 165 -18.80 -6.25 -4.48
N GLN A 166 -17.67 -6.50 -5.15
CA GLN A 166 -16.36 -6.71 -4.51
C GLN A 166 -16.00 -5.57 -3.55
N SER A 167 -16.27 -4.32 -3.96
CA SER A 167 -16.04 -3.12 -3.14
C SER A 167 -16.87 -3.08 -1.85
N GLN A 168 -17.92 -3.89 -1.74
CA GLN A 168 -18.82 -4.01 -0.60
C GLN A 168 -18.40 -5.11 0.39
N LEU A 169 -17.43 -5.96 0.04
CA LEU A 169 -16.91 -6.99 0.95
C LEU A 169 -16.24 -6.37 2.18
N ALA A 170 -16.18 -7.14 3.27
CA ALA A 170 -15.48 -6.74 4.49
C ALA A 170 -13.97 -6.62 4.23
N GLU A 171 -13.34 -5.57 4.75
CA GLU A 171 -11.92 -5.32 4.57
C GLU A 171 -11.05 -6.34 5.32
N GLU A 172 -11.53 -6.84 6.45
CA GLU A 172 -10.80 -7.76 7.32
C GLU A 172 -11.52 -9.10 7.51
N LYS A 173 -10.74 -10.18 7.62
CA LYS A 173 -11.25 -11.52 7.93
C LYS A 173 -11.88 -11.53 9.33
N GLY A 174 -13.06 -12.16 9.43
CA GLY A 174 -13.83 -12.24 10.69
C GLY A 174 -14.82 -11.10 10.89
N TYR A 175 -14.76 -10.07 10.05
CA TYR A 175 -15.73 -8.99 10.03
C TYR A 175 -16.76 -9.16 8.91
N LEU A 176 -17.85 -8.44 9.08
CA LEU A 176 -18.96 -8.36 8.17
C LEU A 176 -19.02 -6.97 7.54
N ALA A 177 -19.56 -6.94 6.33
CA ALA A 177 -20.00 -5.73 5.67
C ALA A 177 -21.47 -5.88 5.30
N VAL A 178 -22.20 -4.77 5.25
CA VAL A 178 -23.63 -4.76 4.94
C VAL A 178 -23.98 -3.69 3.92
N LEU A 179 -24.84 -4.06 2.98
CA LEU A 179 -25.36 -3.18 1.93
C LEU A 179 -26.89 -3.08 2.07
N GLU A 180 -27.41 -1.88 1.93
CA GLU A 180 -28.84 -1.59 1.80
C GLU A 180 -29.08 -0.82 0.50
N LEU A 181 -29.96 -1.35 -0.35
CA LEU A 181 -30.44 -0.68 -1.56
C LEU A 181 -31.89 -0.26 -1.35
N TYR A 182 -32.20 1.01 -1.62
CA TYR A 182 -33.53 1.55 -1.36
C TYR A 182 -33.97 2.62 -2.37
N LEU A 183 -35.29 2.80 -2.49
CA LEU A 183 -35.90 3.83 -3.34
C LEU A 183 -35.80 5.22 -2.68
N PRO A 184 -35.67 6.32 -3.46
CA PRO A 184 -35.57 7.69 -2.93
C PRO A 184 -36.72 8.10 -2.00
N ASP A 185 -37.95 7.66 -2.30
CA ASP A 185 -39.17 8.03 -1.56
C ASP A 185 -39.47 7.12 -0.35
N ALA A 186 -38.60 6.15 -0.06
CA ALA A 186 -38.76 5.30 1.11
C ALA A 186 -38.44 6.10 2.40
N GLN A 187 -39.45 6.78 2.96
CA GLN A 187 -39.35 7.50 4.24
C GLN A 187 -38.69 6.63 5.31
N GLN A 188 -37.53 7.03 5.86
CA GLN A 188 -36.85 6.66 7.14
C GLN A 188 -36.94 5.20 7.70
N GLN A 189 -37.64 4.27 7.05
CA GLN A 189 -37.80 2.87 7.45
C GLN A 189 -36.55 2.05 7.10
N ASN A 190 -35.74 2.57 6.17
CA ASN A 190 -34.50 2.02 5.64
C ASN A 190 -33.27 2.60 6.35
N TRP A 191 -33.36 2.66 7.69
CA TRP A 191 -32.23 2.92 8.58
C TRP A 191 -31.77 1.63 9.26
N ALA A 192 -31.94 0.49 8.58
CA ALA A 192 -31.50 -0.78 9.16
C ALA A 192 -30.01 -0.68 9.50
N LEU A 193 -29.22 -0.02 8.64
CA LEU A 193 -27.80 0.18 8.85
C LEU A 193 -27.44 1.17 9.96
N GLU A 194 -28.28 2.17 10.27
CA GLU A 194 -28.05 3.05 11.44
C GLU A 194 -28.13 2.29 12.77
N GLN A 195 -28.83 1.16 12.79
CA GLN A 195 -28.93 0.26 13.95
C GLN A 195 -27.87 -0.84 13.95
N VAL A 196 -27.05 -0.90 12.89
CA VAL A 196 -25.89 -1.78 12.82
C VAL A 196 -24.74 -1.13 13.58
N ASN A 197 -24.86 -1.12 14.90
CA ASN A 197 -23.76 -0.85 15.82
C ASN A 197 -23.39 -2.15 16.53
N ASN A 198 -22.62 -2.98 15.84
CA ASN A 198 -22.12 -4.25 16.37
C ASN A 198 -20.63 -4.36 16.08
N LYS A 199 -19.86 -4.88 17.04
CA LYS A 199 -18.40 -5.09 16.99
C LYS A 199 -17.92 -5.95 15.82
N TYR A 200 -18.83 -6.55 15.06
CA TYR A 200 -18.52 -7.42 13.92
C TYR A 200 -18.78 -6.77 12.56
N VAL A 201 -19.52 -5.65 12.49
CA VAL A 201 -19.78 -4.98 11.22
C VAL A 201 -18.91 -3.75 11.12
N HIS A 202 -17.93 -3.79 10.21
CA HIS A 202 -16.96 -2.71 10.03
C HIS A 202 -17.28 -1.82 8.83
N LYS A 203 -18.23 -2.24 8.01
CA LYS A 203 -18.63 -1.52 6.81
C LYS A 203 -20.13 -1.62 6.62
N ALA A 204 -20.78 -0.47 6.49
CA ALA A 204 -22.20 -0.36 6.25
C ALA A 204 -22.43 0.69 5.17
N HIS A 205 -23.11 0.30 4.09
CA HIS A 205 -23.36 1.17 2.96
C HIS A 205 -24.86 1.16 2.59
N SER A 206 -25.51 2.31 2.68
CA SER A 206 -26.87 2.49 2.17
C SER A 206 -26.78 3.28 0.86
N MET A 207 -27.37 2.74 -0.20
CA MET A 207 -27.35 3.31 -1.54
C MET A 207 -28.77 3.49 -2.08
N GLN A 208 -29.04 4.68 -2.60
CA GLN A 208 -30.30 4.97 -3.29
C GLN A 208 -30.24 4.50 -4.73
N VAL A 209 -31.30 3.83 -5.17
CA VAL A 209 -31.49 3.37 -6.54
C VAL A 209 -32.90 3.73 -6.99
N ASN A 210 -33.10 4.11 -8.24
CA ASN A 210 -34.41 4.55 -8.73
C ASN A 210 -35.39 3.39 -8.91
N ASN A 211 -34.90 2.18 -9.14
CA ASN A 211 -35.69 0.97 -9.34
C ASN A 211 -34.83 -0.31 -9.22
N VAL A 212 -35.50 -1.47 -9.25
CA VAL A 212 -34.85 -2.80 -9.19
C VAL A 212 -33.91 -3.05 -10.37
N GLU A 213 -34.23 -2.53 -11.56
CA GLU A 213 -33.42 -2.76 -12.76
C GLU A 213 -32.07 -2.03 -12.67
N GLU A 214 -32.05 -0.79 -12.19
CA GLU A 214 -30.82 -0.06 -11.89
C GLU A 214 -29.97 -0.80 -10.86
N ALA A 215 -30.60 -1.32 -9.79
CA ALA A 215 -29.91 -2.09 -8.77
C ALA A 215 -29.23 -3.35 -9.35
N ARG A 216 -29.92 -4.06 -10.26
CA ARG A 216 -29.35 -5.22 -10.99
C ARG A 216 -28.25 -4.84 -11.97
N GLN A 217 -28.34 -3.66 -12.59
CA GLN A 217 -27.28 -3.18 -13.48
C GLN A 217 -26.02 -2.81 -12.72
N GLN A 218 -26.16 -2.21 -11.53
CA GLN A 218 -25.02 -1.88 -10.67
C GLN A 218 -24.44 -3.13 -9.99
N PHE A 219 -25.28 -4.10 -9.62
CA PHE A 219 -24.86 -5.33 -8.97
C PHE A 219 -25.42 -6.58 -9.68
N PRO A 220 -24.96 -6.90 -10.90
CA PRO A 220 -25.45 -8.05 -11.67
C PRO A 220 -25.22 -9.40 -11.00
N ASP A 221 -24.25 -9.50 -10.09
CA ASP A 221 -23.94 -10.73 -9.36
C ASP A 221 -24.81 -10.95 -8.11
N LEU A 222 -25.75 -10.05 -7.80
CA LEU A 222 -26.68 -10.15 -6.67
C LEU A 222 -28.09 -10.53 -7.13
N THR A 223 -28.82 -11.32 -6.33
CA THR A 223 -30.18 -11.76 -6.68
C THR A 223 -31.21 -10.75 -6.16
N ILE A 224 -31.24 -9.56 -6.78
CA ILE A 224 -32.11 -8.47 -6.34
C ILE A 224 -33.50 -8.63 -6.97
N GLU A 225 -34.48 -9.08 -6.19
CA GLU A 225 -35.87 -9.28 -6.66
C GLU A 225 -36.81 -8.13 -6.28
N ALA A 226 -36.52 -7.42 -5.19
CA ALA A 226 -37.35 -6.36 -4.65
C ALA A 226 -36.49 -5.31 -3.93
N LEU A 227 -37.10 -4.15 -3.64
CA LEU A 227 -36.51 -3.10 -2.80
C LEU A 227 -37.44 -2.81 -1.60
N PRO A 228 -36.92 -2.55 -0.39
CA PRO A 228 -35.50 -2.49 -0.06
C PRO A 228 -34.82 -3.87 -0.13
N TYR A 229 -33.54 -3.87 -0.49
CA TYR A 229 -32.71 -5.06 -0.55
C TYR A 229 -31.55 -4.91 0.42
N TYR A 230 -31.24 -5.99 1.13
CA TYR A 230 -30.18 -6.07 2.12
C TYR A 230 -29.25 -7.21 1.77
N ALA A 231 -27.94 -6.97 1.87
CA ALA A 231 -26.95 -8.00 1.75
C ALA A 231 -25.95 -7.94 2.91
N ILE A 232 -25.55 -9.12 3.37
CA ILE A 232 -24.50 -9.32 4.38
C ILE A 232 -23.35 -10.04 3.69
N PHE A 233 -22.17 -9.44 3.73
CA PHE A 233 -20.94 -9.97 3.17
C PHE A 233 -19.95 -10.29 4.27
N ASN A 234 -19.10 -11.28 4.03
CA ASN A 234 -17.84 -11.39 4.74
C ASN A 234 -16.70 -10.84 3.87
N HIS A 235 -15.47 -11.14 4.25
CA HIS A 235 -14.28 -10.75 3.49
C HIS A 235 -14.19 -11.38 2.09
N GLU A 236 -14.82 -12.53 1.86
CA GLU A 236 -14.61 -13.31 0.63
C GLU A 236 -15.83 -13.27 -0.32
N ARG A 237 -17.04 -13.11 0.21
CA ARG A 237 -18.29 -13.27 -0.55
C ARG A 237 -19.51 -12.73 0.18
N LEU A 238 -20.62 -12.71 -0.56
CA LEU A 238 -21.97 -12.66 -0.02
C LEU A 238 -22.25 -13.86 0.90
N LEU A 239 -22.84 -13.60 2.06
CA LEU A 239 -23.32 -14.61 3.00
C LEU A 239 -24.84 -14.77 2.95
N TYR A 240 -25.55 -13.65 3.01
CA TYR A 240 -27.00 -13.62 3.16
C TYR A 240 -27.61 -12.43 2.43
N GLU A 241 -28.84 -12.62 1.97
CA GLU A 241 -29.67 -11.60 1.31
C GLU A 241 -31.03 -11.52 2.03
N ALA A 242 -31.64 -10.34 2.07
CA ALA A 242 -33.00 -10.15 2.58
C ALA A 242 -33.71 -9.00 1.86
N ASN A 243 -35.04 -9.13 1.70
CA ASN A 243 -35.89 -8.10 1.10
C ASN A 243 -36.73 -7.32 2.13
N ASN A 244 -36.46 -7.56 3.42
CA ASN A 244 -37.09 -6.82 4.50
C ASN A 244 -36.15 -6.71 5.70
N ARG A 245 -36.39 -5.66 6.50
CA ARG A 245 -35.56 -5.29 7.64
C ARG A 245 -35.55 -6.35 8.76
N GLU A 246 -36.68 -6.98 9.05
CA GLU A 246 -36.75 -7.97 10.14
C GLU A 246 -35.87 -9.19 9.87
N ASP A 247 -35.93 -9.71 8.65
CA ASP A 247 -35.12 -10.86 8.25
C ASP A 247 -33.64 -10.49 8.14
N PHE A 248 -33.32 -9.29 7.66
CA PHE A 248 -31.96 -8.77 7.69
C PHE A 248 -31.37 -8.82 9.12
N PHE A 249 -32.08 -8.33 10.14
CA PHE A 249 -31.57 -8.39 11.52
C PHE A 249 -31.48 -9.80 12.09
N LYS A 250 -32.38 -10.72 11.70
CA LYS A 250 -32.26 -12.13 12.09
C LYS A 250 -31.00 -12.74 11.50
N LEU A 251 -30.75 -12.54 10.21
CA LEU A 251 -29.57 -13.05 9.51
C LEU A 251 -28.28 -12.41 10.04
N LEU A 252 -28.30 -11.11 10.36
CA LEU A 252 -27.15 -10.42 10.93
C LEU A 252 -26.75 -11.00 12.29
N LYS A 253 -27.71 -11.37 13.14
CA LYS A 253 -27.43 -12.05 14.42
C LYS A 253 -26.85 -13.45 14.24
N VAL A 254 -27.19 -14.13 13.15
CA VAL A 254 -26.62 -15.45 12.81
C VAL A 254 -25.20 -15.29 12.27
N ALA A 255 -24.97 -14.28 11.45
CA ALA A 255 -23.68 -14.01 10.81
C ALA A 255 -22.63 -13.44 11.79
N ALA A 256 -23.06 -12.73 12.84
CA ALA A 256 -22.21 -12.08 13.82
C ALA A 256 -22.15 -12.91 15.14
N PRO A 257 -21.15 -13.80 15.31
CA PRO A 257 -21.10 -14.81 16.37
C PRO A 257 -20.93 -14.29 17.81
#